data_AF-A0A816PGV0-F1
#
_entry.id   AF-A0A816PGV0-F1
#
_cell.length_a   1.000
_cell.length_b   1.000
_cell.length_c   1.000
_cell.angle_alpha   90.00
_cell.angle_beta   90.00
_cell.angle_gamma   90.00
#
_symmetry.space_group_name_H-M   'P 1'
#
loop_
_entity.id
_entity.type
_entity.pdbx_description
1 polymer ?
#
loop_
_entity_poly.entity_id
_entity_poly.type
_entity_poly.pdbx_seq_one_letter_code
_entity_poly.pdbx_strand_id
1 'polypeptide(L)'
;MATITTDRSIQLNAFEETKTGVKGLVDSGITEVPAIFRAPKVVLDNLKPPPASQLTIPTVDLKGGRVFLKKQEGSVTRRGVVVKIGDAAEKWGFFQVVNHGIPLDKMEKMREGIRGFHEQDTETKKRFYSRDHTRKWVYYSNVDLYTARAASWRDTLCCYMAPDPPTLDDLPAVCGEIMMEYKKEIMNLGELLFELLSEALGLNPNHLKDMGCTESLVMFGQYYPSCPQPDLTLGLSKHTDFSFLTIVLQGNIGGL
;
A
#
# COMPACT_ATOMS: atom_id res chain seq x y z
N MET A 1 -22.47 24.33 -15.22
CA MET A 1 -21.26 23.48 -15.17
C MET A 1 -20.00 24.29 -14.87
N ALA A 2 -19.76 25.45 -15.53
CA ALA A 2 -18.58 26.29 -15.27
C ALA A 2 -18.41 26.66 -13.78
N THR A 3 -19.46 27.11 -13.09
CA THR A 3 -19.42 27.49 -11.66
C THR A 3 -19.08 26.34 -10.70
N ILE A 4 -19.56 25.12 -10.95
CA ILE A 4 -19.27 23.94 -10.10
C ILE A 4 -17.82 23.48 -10.30
N THR A 5 -17.33 23.51 -11.53
CA THR A 5 -15.94 23.16 -11.84
C THR A 5 -14.96 24.19 -11.28
N THR A 6 -15.29 25.49 -11.39
CA THR A 6 -14.51 26.57 -10.78
C THR A 6 -14.48 26.45 -9.25
N ASP A 7 -15.60 26.14 -8.60
CA ASP A 7 -15.68 25.93 -7.15
C ASP A 7 -14.84 24.71 -6.70
N ARG A 8 -14.93 23.57 -7.40
CA ARG A 8 -14.09 22.40 -7.09
C ARG A 8 -12.61 22.72 -7.21
N SER A 9 -12.18 23.40 -8.29
CA SER A 9 -10.76 23.73 -8.47
C SER A 9 -10.22 24.64 -7.37
N ILE A 10 -11.02 25.60 -6.91
CA ILE A 10 -10.66 26.48 -5.78
C ILE A 10 -10.49 25.65 -4.51
N GLN A 11 -11.43 24.75 -4.20
CA GLN A 11 -11.35 23.90 -3.02
C GLN A 11 -10.14 22.94 -3.05
N LEU A 12 -9.84 22.35 -4.21
CA LEU A 12 -8.66 21.49 -4.38
C LEU A 12 -7.37 22.25 -4.14
N ASN A 13 -7.24 23.46 -4.71
CA ASN A 13 -6.07 24.30 -4.53
C ASN A 13 -5.92 24.75 -3.07
N ALA A 14 -7.00 25.19 -2.43
CA ALA A 14 -6.99 25.56 -1.02
C ALA A 14 -6.57 24.39 -0.12
N PHE A 15 -7.10 23.18 -0.38
CA PHE A 15 -6.69 21.97 0.35
C PHE A 15 -5.20 21.66 0.16
N GLU A 16 -4.73 21.66 -1.09
CA GLU A 16 -3.34 21.38 -1.42
C GLU A 16 -2.36 22.40 -0.81
N GLU A 17 -2.72 23.69 -0.84
CA GLU A 17 -1.91 24.79 -0.27
C GLU A 17 -1.69 24.62 1.23
N THR A 18 -2.62 23.97 1.94
CA THR A 18 -2.43 23.68 3.36
C THR A 18 -1.26 22.72 3.61
N LYS A 19 -0.98 21.81 2.69
CA LYS A 19 0.04 20.74 2.82
C LYS A 19 -0.11 19.89 4.09
N THR A 20 -1.31 19.86 4.67
CA THR A 20 -1.59 19.16 5.93
C THR A 20 -2.17 17.75 5.70
N GLY A 21 -2.79 17.56 4.55
CA GLY A 21 -3.49 16.33 4.17
C GLY A 21 -4.80 16.12 4.89
N VAL A 22 -5.40 14.94 4.69
CA VAL A 22 -6.68 14.56 5.29
C VAL A 22 -6.57 14.50 6.81
N LYS A 23 -5.43 14.05 7.35
CA LYS A 23 -5.16 14.10 8.79
C LYS A 23 -5.24 15.52 9.34
N GLY A 24 -4.72 16.52 8.61
CA GLY A 24 -4.85 17.92 9.01
C GLY A 24 -6.30 18.41 9.09
N LEU A 25 -7.16 17.96 8.16
CA LEU A 25 -8.59 18.23 8.23
C LEU A 25 -9.21 17.62 9.49
N VAL A 26 -8.91 16.37 9.78
CA VAL A 26 -9.41 15.68 10.98
C VAL A 26 -8.94 16.38 12.26
N ASP A 27 -7.66 16.78 12.32
CA ASP A 27 -7.08 17.49 13.47
C ASP A 27 -7.70 18.88 13.68
N SER A 28 -8.24 19.50 12.62
CA SER A 28 -9.01 20.75 12.72
C SER A 28 -10.43 20.58 13.28
N GLY A 29 -10.87 19.34 13.54
CA GLY A 29 -12.16 19.05 14.17
C GLY A 29 -13.36 19.13 13.23
N ILE A 30 -13.18 18.89 11.93
CA ILE A 30 -14.29 18.89 10.98
C ILE A 30 -15.37 17.87 11.35
N THR A 31 -16.62 18.25 11.18
CA THR A 31 -17.79 17.39 11.37
C THR A 31 -18.41 16.94 10.05
N GLU A 32 -18.07 17.61 8.95
CA GLU A 32 -18.52 17.28 7.60
C GLU A 32 -17.35 17.04 6.65
N VAL A 33 -17.51 16.04 5.79
CA VAL A 33 -16.55 15.74 4.73
C VAL A 33 -16.65 16.82 3.65
N PRO A 34 -15.54 17.51 3.29
CA PRO A 34 -15.55 18.51 2.23
C PRO A 34 -15.99 17.93 0.89
N ALA A 35 -16.65 18.76 0.06
CA ALA A 35 -17.24 18.31 -1.20
C ALA A 35 -16.23 17.63 -2.14
N ILE A 36 -14.94 18.02 -2.07
CA ILE A 36 -13.89 17.42 -2.89
C ILE A 36 -13.68 15.92 -2.65
N PHE A 37 -14.01 15.42 -1.45
CA PHE A 37 -13.90 14.02 -1.03
C PHE A 37 -15.21 13.23 -1.14
N ARG A 38 -16.34 13.90 -1.43
CA ARG A 38 -17.64 13.23 -1.53
C ARG A 38 -17.72 12.42 -2.83
N ALA A 39 -17.74 11.10 -2.70
CA ALA A 39 -17.81 10.19 -3.83
C ALA A 39 -19.19 10.27 -4.52
N PRO A 40 -19.26 10.12 -5.86
CA PRO A 40 -20.55 10.06 -6.55
C PRO A 40 -21.41 8.90 -6.04
N LYS A 41 -22.72 9.11 -5.87
CA LYS A 41 -23.65 8.08 -5.39
C LYS A 41 -23.58 6.77 -6.18
N VAL A 42 -23.42 6.84 -7.51
CA VAL A 42 -23.23 5.66 -8.37
C VAL A 42 -21.99 4.83 -8.00
N VAL A 43 -20.93 5.46 -7.48
CA VAL A 43 -19.75 4.74 -6.98
C VAL A 43 -20.12 4.04 -5.67
N LEU A 44 -20.76 4.77 -4.75
CA LEU A 44 -21.12 4.29 -3.41
C LEU A 44 -22.13 3.13 -3.43
N ASP A 45 -23.16 3.21 -4.28
CA ASP A 45 -24.19 2.18 -4.42
C ASP A 45 -23.60 0.84 -4.91
N ASN A 46 -22.47 0.88 -5.62
CA ASN A 46 -21.74 -0.27 -6.16
C ASN A 46 -20.68 -0.84 -5.20
N LEU A 47 -20.67 -0.43 -3.93
CA LEU A 47 -19.72 -0.89 -2.91
C LEU A 47 -20.31 -1.88 -1.92
N LYS A 48 -21.60 -2.22 -2.02
CA LYS A 48 -22.22 -3.19 -1.12
C LYS A 48 -21.52 -4.54 -1.29
N PRO A 49 -20.75 -5.02 -0.29
CA PRO A 49 -20.09 -6.31 -0.42
C PRO A 49 -21.17 -7.39 -0.50
N PRO A 50 -20.93 -8.48 -1.25
CA PRO A 50 -21.74 -9.68 -1.13
C PRO A 50 -21.69 -10.17 0.33
N PRO A 51 -22.69 -10.96 0.80
CA PRO A 51 -22.68 -11.51 2.15
C PRO A 51 -21.34 -12.20 2.45
N ALA A 52 -20.73 -11.86 3.60
CA ALA A 52 -19.39 -12.30 4.00
C ALA A 52 -19.20 -13.83 4.00
N SER A 53 -20.27 -14.61 3.97
CA SER A 53 -20.28 -16.07 3.98
C SER A 53 -19.83 -16.76 2.68
N GLN A 54 -19.41 -16.02 1.63
CA GLN A 54 -19.16 -16.61 0.31
C GLN A 54 -17.74 -16.43 -0.27
N LEU A 55 -16.88 -15.62 0.35
CA LEU A 55 -15.53 -15.34 -0.20
C LEU A 55 -14.47 -15.54 0.88
N THR A 56 -13.65 -16.59 0.74
CA THR A 56 -12.45 -16.80 1.54
C THR A 56 -11.25 -16.62 0.62
N ILE A 57 -10.49 -15.54 0.84
CA ILE A 57 -9.24 -15.30 0.12
C ILE A 57 -8.29 -16.48 0.38
N PRO A 58 -7.65 -17.08 -0.65
CA PRO A 58 -6.72 -18.17 -0.45
C PRO A 58 -5.57 -17.79 0.49
N THR A 59 -5.22 -18.69 1.41
CA THR A 59 -4.04 -18.54 2.28
C THR A 59 -2.99 -19.58 1.93
N VAL A 60 -1.78 -19.11 1.65
CA VAL A 60 -0.60 -19.94 1.36
C VAL A 60 0.35 -19.93 2.55
N ASP A 61 0.62 -21.11 3.09
CA ASP A 61 1.61 -21.29 4.16
C ASP A 61 3.00 -21.53 3.56
N LEU A 62 3.91 -20.57 3.77
CA LEU A 62 5.30 -20.61 3.28
C LEU A 62 6.25 -21.39 4.21
N LYS A 63 5.72 -22.03 5.27
CA LYS A 63 6.42 -23.01 6.12
C LYS A 63 7.71 -22.51 6.78
N GLY A 64 7.84 -21.20 7.00
CA GLY A 64 9.05 -20.57 7.52
C GLY A 64 9.84 -19.76 6.48
N GLY A 65 9.25 -19.53 5.31
CA GLY A 65 9.77 -18.63 4.29
C GLY A 65 10.96 -19.20 3.51
N ARG A 66 11.80 -18.29 3.01
CA ARG A 66 12.85 -18.62 2.03
C ARG A 66 13.86 -19.65 2.55
N VAL A 67 14.30 -19.48 3.80
CA VAL A 67 15.31 -20.37 4.41
C VAL A 67 14.80 -21.81 4.48
N PHE A 68 13.53 -22.00 4.82
CA PHE A 68 12.93 -23.33 4.86
C PHE A 68 12.76 -23.90 3.45
N LEU A 69 12.13 -23.14 2.54
CA LEU A 69 11.80 -23.64 1.20
C LEU A 69 13.02 -23.89 0.32
N LYS A 70 14.13 -23.18 0.54
CA LYS A 70 15.40 -23.47 -0.14
C LYS A 70 15.99 -24.82 0.26
N LYS A 71 15.78 -25.27 1.50
CA LYS A 71 16.20 -26.62 1.96
C LYS A 71 15.27 -27.72 1.46
N GLN A 72 14.17 -27.37 0.79
CA GLN A 72 13.12 -28.26 0.32
C GLN A 72 13.04 -28.28 -1.21
N GLU A 73 14.13 -27.92 -1.90
CA GLU A 73 14.21 -27.93 -3.36
C GLU A 73 13.91 -29.33 -3.93
N GLY A 74 13.05 -29.41 -4.95
CA GLY A 74 12.57 -30.67 -5.52
C GLY A 74 11.64 -31.51 -4.63
N SER A 75 11.37 -31.09 -3.39
CA SER A 75 10.50 -31.85 -2.47
C SER A 75 9.02 -31.80 -2.85
N VAL A 76 8.23 -32.74 -2.31
CA VAL A 76 6.75 -32.69 -2.36
C VAL A 76 6.24 -31.41 -1.67
N THR A 77 6.91 -30.97 -0.60
CA THR A 77 6.54 -29.78 0.16
C THR A 77 6.59 -28.51 -0.70
N ARG A 78 7.72 -28.26 -1.39
CA ARG A 78 7.85 -27.07 -2.26
C ARG A 78 6.86 -27.13 -3.42
N ARG A 79 6.73 -28.29 -4.08
CA ARG A 79 5.75 -28.48 -5.16
C ARG A 79 4.32 -28.17 -4.72
N GLY A 80 3.93 -28.58 -3.50
CA GLY A 80 2.62 -28.26 -2.95
C GLY A 80 2.41 -26.76 -2.72
N VAL A 81 3.46 -26.02 -2.34
CA VAL A 81 3.40 -24.54 -2.22
C VAL A 81 3.28 -23.89 -3.60
N VAL A 82 4.07 -24.35 -4.58
CA VAL A 82 4.03 -23.85 -5.96
C VAL A 82 2.63 -24.00 -6.56
N VAL A 83 2.00 -25.17 -6.43
CA VAL A 83 0.63 -25.41 -6.91
C VAL A 83 -0.36 -24.45 -6.25
N LYS A 84 -0.29 -24.27 -4.93
CA LYS A 84 -1.20 -23.37 -4.21
C LYS A 84 -1.05 -21.91 -4.62
N ILE A 85 0.18 -21.44 -4.81
CA ILE A 85 0.44 -20.06 -5.29
C ILE A 85 -0.08 -19.89 -6.71
N GLY A 86 0.21 -20.85 -7.61
CA GLY A 86 -0.30 -20.83 -8.98
C GLY A 86 -1.82 -20.77 -9.03
N ASP A 87 -2.49 -21.67 -8.31
CA ASP A 87 -3.96 -21.71 -8.21
C ASP A 87 -4.54 -20.40 -7.69
N ALA A 88 -3.93 -19.82 -6.65
CA ALA A 88 -4.41 -18.58 -6.06
C ALA A 88 -4.18 -17.37 -6.99
N ALA A 89 -3.02 -17.28 -7.62
CA ALA A 89 -2.72 -16.23 -8.58
C ALA A 89 -3.63 -16.29 -9.82
N GLU A 90 -3.85 -17.49 -10.38
CA GLU A 90 -4.69 -17.68 -11.58
C GLU A 90 -6.18 -17.41 -11.31
N LYS A 91 -6.72 -17.95 -10.22
CA LYS A 91 -8.17 -17.92 -9.96
C LYS A 91 -8.62 -16.65 -9.24
N TRP A 92 -7.75 -16.02 -8.46
CA TRP A 92 -8.09 -14.88 -7.62
C TRP A 92 -7.31 -13.61 -7.95
N GLY A 93 -6.06 -13.72 -8.38
CA GLY A 93 -5.15 -12.57 -8.43
C GLY A 93 -4.85 -11.97 -7.05
N PHE A 94 -5.24 -12.64 -5.97
CA PHE A 94 -5.11 -12.16 -4.60
C PHE A 94 -5.00 -13.33 -3.62
N PHE A 95 -4.05 -13.28 -2.68
CA PHE A 95 -3.88 -14.31 -1.65
C PHE A 95 -3.14 -13.77 -0.43
N GLN A 96 -3.34 -14.44 0.70
CA GLN A 96 -2.60 -14.21 1.93
C GLN A 96 -1.42 -15.17 2.00
N VAL A 97 -0.32 -14.74 2.61
CA VAL A 97 0.80 -15.61 2.97
C VAL A 97 0.97 -15.65 4.48
N VAL A 98 1.23 -16.83 5.04
CA VAL A 98 1.54 -17.04 6.45
C VAL A 98 2.84 -17.80 6.60
N ASN A 99 3.45 -17.72 7.78
CA ASN A 99 4.78 -18.29 8.04
C ASN A 99 5.81 -17.88 6.97
N HIS A 100 5.75 -16.61 6.53
CA HIS A 100 6.59 -16.05 5.48
C HIS A 100 8.03 -15.76 5.92
N GLY A 101 8.31 -15.88 7.22
CA GLY A 101 9.67 -15.74 7.78
C GLY A 101 10.06 -14.32 8.19
N ILE A 102 9.17 -13.33 8.01
CA ILE A 102 9.41 -11.96 8.50
C ILE A 102 9.09 -11.93 10.00
N PRO A 103 10.01 -11.45 10.86
CA PRO A 103 9.76 -11.33 12.30
C PRO A 103 8.57 -10.41 12.62
N LEU A 104 7.71 -10.84 13.55
CA LEU A 104 6.52 -10.09 13.96
C LEU A 104 6.88 -8.72 14.56
N ASP A 105 7.99 -8.61 15.29
CA ASP A 105 8.43 -7.34 15.87
C ASP A 105 8.77 -6.30 14.79
N LYS A 106 9.36 -6.73 13.66
CA LYS A 106 9.64 -5.85 12.52
C LYS A 106 8.34 -5.38 11.86
N MET A 107 7.34 -6.26 11.73
CA MET A 107 6.04 -5.88 11.18
C MET A 107 5.33 -4.85 12.08
N GLU A 108 5.37 -5.04 13.41
CA GLU A 108 4.74 -4.08 14.32
C GLU A 108 5.48 -2.74 14.33
N LYS A 109 6.81 -2.74 14.44
CA LYS A 109 7.61 -1.51 14.36
C LYS A 109 7.39 -0.77 13.05
N MET A 110 7.20 -1.48 11.93
CA MET A 110 6.92 -0.87 10.62
C MET A 110 5.57 -0.16 10.64
N ARG A 111 4.53 -0.79 11.20
CA ARG A 111 3.20 -0.16 11.36
C ARG A 111 3.24 1.04 12.32
N GLU A 112 3.92 0.89 13.45
CA GLU A 112 4.11 1.96 14.43
C GLU A 112 4.89 3.12 13.83
N GLY A 113 5.93 2.85 13.03
CA GLY A 113 6.71 3.87 12.34
C GLY A 113 5.86 4.68 11.35
N ILE A 114 5.06 4.04 10.50
CA ILE A 114 4.16 4.75 9.58
C ILE A 114 3.11 5.55 10.34
N ARG A 115 2.48 4.95 11.35
CA ARG A 115 1.53 5.67 12.21
C ARG A 115 2.20 6.87 12.87
N GLY A 116 3.38 6.66 13.44
CA GLY A 116 4.19 7.68 14.10
C GLY A 116 4.48 8.86 13.20
N PHE A 117 4.85 8.61 11.93
CA PHE A 117 5.00 9.64 10.92
C PHE A 117 3.74 10.48 10.70
N HIS A 118 2.60 9.83 10.47
CA HIS A 118 1.34 10.53 10.19
C HIS A 118 0.76 11.26 11.42
N GLU A 119 1.11 10.83 12.63
CA GLU A 119 0.72 11.47 13.89
C GLU A 119 1.69 12.56 14.37
N GLN A 120 2.79 12.84 13.65
CA GLN A 120 3.66 13.97 13.99
C GLN A 120 2.96 15.32 13.78
N ASP A 121 3.53 16.35 14.42
CA ASP A 121 3.14 17.74 14.19
C ASP A 121 3.10 18.09 12.69
N THR A 122 2.08 18.85 12.32
CA THR A 122 1.85 19.28 10.93
C THR A 122 3.07 19.94 10.29
N GLU A 123 3.78 20.82 11.01
CA GLU A 123 4.97 21.50 10.50
C GLU A 123 6.15 20.56 10.23
N THR A 124 6.21 19.42 10.93
CA THR A 124 7.22 18.39 10.65
C THR A 124 6.88 17.64 9.37
N LYS A 125 5.62 17.20 9.22
CA LYS A 125 5.16 16.46 8.02
C LYS A 125 5.20 17.32 6.76
N LYS A 126 4.88 18.62 6.86
CA LYS A 126 4.89 19.58 5.74
C LYS A 126 6.22 19.64 4.99
N ARG A 127 7.34 19.38 5.66
CA ARG A 127 8.68 19.36 5.06
C ARG A 127 8.82 18.28 3.98
N PHE A 128 8.08 17.19 4.13
CA PHE A 128 8.04 16.09 3.18
C PHE A 128 6.91 16.25 2.16
N TYR A 129 6.03 17.24 2.32
CA TYR A 129 4.87 17.39 1.45
C TYR A 129 5.28 17.84 0.04
N SER A 130 5.00 17.03 -0.97
CA SER A 130 5.36 17.31 -2.35
C SER A 130 4.56 16.46 -3.34
N ARG A 131 4.25 17.05 -4.50
CA ARG A 131 3.77 16.31 -5.70
C ARG A 131 4.89 15.99 -6.69
N ASP A 132 6.12 16.37 -6.40
CA ASP A 132 7.29 16.01 -7.20
C ASP A 132 7.71 14.57 -6.89
N HIS A 133 7.15 13.64 -7.65
CA HIS A 133 7.42 12.20 -7.56
C HIS A 133 8.79 11.78 -8.11
N THR A 134 9.64 12.72 -8.54
CA THR A 134 11.05 12.41 -8.86
C THR A 134 11.91 12.32 -7.60
N ARG A 135 11.41 12.84 -6.47
CA ARG A 135 12.07 12.71 -5.16
C ARG A 135 12.03 11.28 -4.69
N LYS A 136 13.10 10.86 -4.00
CA LYS A 136 13.16 9.55 -3.35
C LYS A 136 12.06 9.36 -2.30
N TRP A 137 11.59 10.46 -1.70
CA TRP A 137 10.56 10.49 -0.65
C TRP A 137 9.58 11.62 -0.86
N VAL A 138 8.30 11.31 -0.73
CA VAL A 138 7.22 12.29 -0.76
C VAL A 138 6.09 11.91 0.18
N TYR A 139 5.58 12.90 0.89
CA TYR A 139 4.29 12.85 1.57
C TYR A 139 3.29 13.65 0.74
N TYR A 140 2.09 13.11 0.53
CA TYR A 140 1.04 13.81 -0.20
C TYR A 140 -0.33 13.22 0.10
N SER A 141 -1.38 13.93 -0.30
CA SER A 141 -2.74 13.42 -0.29
C SER A 141 -3.21 13.24 -1.73
N ASN A 142 -3.53 11.99 -2.09
CA ASN A 142 -4.06 11.58 -3.39
C ASN A 142 -3.12 11.89 -4.58
N VAL A 143 -2.61 10.86 -5.25
CA VAL A 143 -1.81 11.02 -6.48
C VAL A 143 -2.64 11.62 -7.61
N ASP A 144 -3.93 11.31 -7.63
CA ASP A 144 -4.93 11.67 -8.62
C ASP A 144 -5.81 12.86 -8.18
N LEU A 145 -5.38 13.68 -7.21
CA LEU A 145 -6.19 14.76 -6.61
C LEU A 145 -6.92 15.63 -7.64
N TYR A 146 -6.23 16.00 -8.72
CA TYR A 146 -6.75 16.91 -9.75
C TYR A 146 -7.49 16.22 -10.90
N THR A 147 -7.35 14.90 -11.04
CA THR A 147 -7.95 14.12 -12.14
C THR A 147 -9.14 13.28 -11.66
N ALA A 148 -9.15 12.91 -10.38
CA ALA A 148 -10.22 12.13 -9.78
C ALA A 148 -11.51 12.95 -9.62
N ARG A 149 -12.65 12.28 -9.83
CA ARG A 149 -13.98 12.86 -9.62
C ARG A 149 -14.24 13.20 -8.15
N ALA A 150 -13.66 12.43 -7.23
CA ALA A 150 -13.63 12.67 -5.80
C ALA A 150 -12.27 12.22 -5.27
N ALA A 151 -11.68 13.00 -4.38
CA ALA A 151 -10.45 12.64 -3.69
C ALA A 151 -10.76 11.52 -2.67
N SER A 152 -9.77 10.67 -2.41
CA SER A 152 -9.87 9.61 -1.41
C SER A 152 -9.50 10.15 -0.02
N TRP A 153 -10.17 9.64 1.01
CA TRP A 153 -9.97 9.96 2.42
C TRP A 153 -8.72 9.27 3.00
N ARG A 154 -7.55 9.68 2.50
CA ARG A 154 -6.25 9.15 2.92
C ARG A 154 -5.12 10.14 2.70
N ASP A 155 -4.05 9.89 3.44
CA ASP A 155 -2.73 10.44 3.19
C ASP A 155 -1.73 9.33 2.84
N THR A 156 -0.70 9.67 2.09
CA THR A 156 0.27 8.71 1.57
C THR A 156 1.69 9.20 1.84
N LEU A 157 2.47 8.38 2.54
CA LEU A 157 3.92 8.45 2.48
C LEU A 157 4.39 7.50 1.38
N CYS A 158 5.21 7.99 0.46
CA CYS A 158 5.77 7.21 -0.64
C CYS A 158 7.29 7.27 -0.59
N CYS A 159 7.91 6.10 -0.68
CA CYS A 159 9.35 5.94 -0.75
C CYS A 159 9.75 5.05 -1.92
N TYR A 160 10.68 5.55 -2.75
CA TYR A 160 11.38 4.77 -3.75
C TYR A 160 12.60 4.10 -3.10
N MET A 161 12.47 2.80 -2.80
CA MET A 161 13.48 2.02 -2.07
C MET A 161 14.51 1.35 -2.97
N ALA A 162 14.20 1.13 -4.24
CA ALA A 162 15.12 0.55 -5.23
C ALA A 162 14.79 1.12 -6.63
N PRO A 163 15.76 1.22 -7.54
CA PRO A 163 17.14 0.73 -7.42
C PRO A 163 18.07 1.64 -6.58
N ASP A 164 17.75 2.93 -6.49
CA ASP A 164 18.56 3.92 -5.78
C ASP A 164 17.88 4.36 -4.46
N PRO A 165 18.12 3.64 -3.35
CA PRO A 165 17.49 3.98 -2.08
C PRO A 165 17.90 5.38 -1.59
N PRO A 166 17.07 5.98 -0.74
CA PRO A 166 17.46 7.13 0.08
C PRO A 166 18.60 6.81 1.06
N THR A 167 19.26 7.86 1.54
CA THR A 167 20.08 7.78 2.75
C THR A 167 19.20 7.90 3.99
N LEU A 168 19.70 7.46 5.16
CA LEU A 168 18.92 7.55 6.40
C LEU A 168 18.58 9.00 6.77
N ASP A 169 19.48 9.95 6.44
CA ASP A 169 19.30 11.38 6.69
C ASP A 169 18.16 11.99 5.84
N ASP A 170 17.84 11.37 4.69
CA ASP A 170 16.71 11.77 3.86
C ASP A 170 15.35 11.31 4.45
N LEU A 171 15.37 10.42 5.45
CA LEU A 171 14.16 9.75 5.95
C LEU A 171 13.54 10.48 7.13
N PRO A 172 12.22 10.36 7.32
CA PRO A 172 11.61 10.78 8.57
C PRO A 172 12.23 9.97 9.72
N ALA A 173 12.85 10.67 10.68
CA ALA A 173 13.56 10.05 11.80
C ALA A 173 12.70 9.04 12.57
N VAL A 174 11.39 9.25 12.62
CA VAL A 174 10.42 8.38 13.31
C VAL A 174 10.27 6.99 12.67
N CYS A 175 10.56 6.84 11.38
CA CYS A 175 10.33 5.58 10.66
C CYS A 175 11.47 5.16 9.72
N GLY A 176 12.51 5.98 9.56
CA GLY A 176 13.57 5.74 8.57
C GLY A 176 14.34 4.44 8.78
N GLU A 177 14.82 4.20 10.01
CA GLU A 177 15.61 3.00 10.33
C GLU A 177 14.80 1.72 10.07
N ILE A 178 13.58 1.64 10.62
CA ILE A 178 12.73 0.47 10.45
C ILE A 178 12.34 0.27 8.98
N MET A 179 12.14 1.33 8.20
CA MET A 179 11.86 1.20 6.76
C MET A 179 13.02 0.56 6.01
N MET A 180 14.26 0.90 6.34
CA MET A 180 15.46 0.30 5.74
C MET A 180 15.67 -1.16 6.18
N GLU A 181 15.34 -1.50 7.43
CA GLU A 181 15.35 -2.89 7.89
C GLU A 181 14.26 -3.72 7.22
N TYR A 182 13.03 -3.21 7.18
CA TYR A 182 11.87 -3.88 6.61
C TYR A 182 11.99 -4.08 5.11
N LYS A 183 12.67 -3.15 4.41
CA LYS A 183 13.06 -3.32 3.00
C LYS A 183 13.75 -4.65 2.74
N LYS A 184 14.71 -5.04 3.58
CA LYS A 184 15.46 -6.30 3.39
C LYS A 184 14.53 -7.51 3.48
N GLU A 185 13.59 -7.48 4.43
CA GLU A 185 12.62 -8.55 4.62
C GLU A 185 11.65 -8.66 3.44
N ILE A 186 11.14 -7.54 2.95
CA ILE A 186 10.22 -7.50 1.80
C ILE A 186 10.91 -7.89 0.51
N MET A 187 12.15 -7.47 0.27
CA MET A 187 12.92 -7.92 -0.89
C MET A 187 13.12 -9.44 -0.87
N ASN A 188 13.48 -10.01 0.28
CA ASN A 188 13.63 -11.46 0.44
C ASN A 188 12.32 -12.22 0.20
N LEU A 189 11.20 -11.72 0.71
CA LEU A 189 9.88 -12.30 0.48
C LEU A 189 9.45 -12.16 -0.99
N GLY A 190 9.65 -10.99 -1.59
CA GLY A 190 9.37 -10.73 -3.00
C GLY A 190 10.12 -11.70 -3.90
N GLU A 191 11.44 -11.81 -3.75
CA GLU A 191 12.26 -12.77 -4.51
C GLU A 191 11.69 -14.20 -4.42
N LEU A 192 11.36 -14.66 -3.22
CA LEU A 192 10.78 -15.99 -3.02
C LEU A 192 9.43 -16.15 -3.75
N LEU A 193 8.56 -15.15 -3.69
CA LEU A 193 7.27 -15.20 -4.38
C LEU A 193 7.45 -15.23 -5.90
N PHE A 194 8.39 -14.47 -6.44
CA PHE A 194 8.75 -14.52 -7.86
C PHE A 194 9.32 -15.88 -8.27
N GLU A 195 10.16 -16.50 -7.43
CA GLU A 195 10.65 -17.86 -7.66
C GLU A 195 9.50 -18.86 -7.77
N LEU A 196 8.59 -18.84 -6.80
CA LEU A 196 7.45 -19.77 -6.73
C LEU A 196 6.43 -19.53 -7.85
N LEU A 197 6.18 -18.28 -8.24
CA LEU A 197 5.33 -17.93 -9.39
C LEU A 197 5.96 -18.39 -10.71
N SER A 198 7.28 -18.24 -10.87
CA SER A 198 7.98 -18.74 -12.07
C SER A 198 7.84 -20.26 -12.19
N GLU A 199 8.02 -21.00 -11.09
CA GLU A 199 7.80 -22.45 -11.06
C GLU A 199 6.34 -22.82 -11.36
N ALA A 200 5.37 -22.05 -10.85
CA ALA A 200 3.95 -22.29 -11.10
C ALA A 200 3.58 -22.14 -12.58
N LEU A 201 4.30 -21.27 -13.30
CA LEU A 201 4.20 -21.10 -14.75
C LEU A 201 4.94 -22.20 -15.54
N GLY A 202 5.60 -23.15 -14.86
CA GLY A 202 6.44 -24.18 -15.49
C GLY A 202 7.76 -23.64 -16.02
N LEU A 203 8.21 -22.48 -15.54
CA LEU A 203 9.43 -21.80 -15.97
C LEU A 203 10.58 -22.05 -14.98
N ASN A 204 11.79 -21.63 -15.39
CA ASN A 204 12.94 -21.60 -14.48
C ASN A 204 12.60 -20.72 -13.25
N PRO A 205 12.95 -21.12 -12.01
CA PRO A 205 12.66 -20.30 -10.81
C PRO A 205 13.18 -18.87 -10.90
N ASN A 206 14.26 -18.59 -11.64
CA ASN A 206 14.79 -17.24 -11.78
C ASN A 206 14.11 -16.43 -12.90
N HIS A 207 13.18 -16.99 -13.66
CA HIS A 207 12.65 -16.34 -14.87
C HIS A 207 12.13 -14.92 -14.63
N LEU A 208 11.23 -14.73 -13.66
CA LEU A 208 10.69 -13.39 -13.36
C LEU A 208 11.76 -12.45 -12.75
N LYS A 209 12.73 -13.01 -12.02
CA LYS A 209 13.86 -12.23 -11.51
C LYS A 209 14.74 -11.72 -12.66
N ASP A 210 15.06 -12.59 -13.62
CA ASP A 210 15.87 -12.27 -14.79
C ASP A 210 15.18 -11.28 -15.74
N MET A 211 13.85 -11.18 -15.68
CA MET A 211 13.06 -10.13 -16.33
C MET A 211 13.11 -8.77 -15.62
N GLY A 212 13.79 -8.66 -14.48
CA GLY A 212 13.92 -7.44 -13.70
C GLY A 212 12.76 -7.18 -12.71
N CYS A 213 11.87 -8.15 -12.47
CA CYS A 213 10.71 -7.93 -11.58
C CYS A 213 11.08 -7.64 -10.12
N THR A 214 12.33 -7.89 -9.72
CA THR A 214 12.86 -7.63 -8.37
C THR A 214 13.75 -6.39 -8.29
N GLU A 215 13.92 -5.63 -9.37
CA GLU A 215 14.86 -4.49 -9.44
C GLU A 215 14.30 -3.20 -8.84
N SER A 216 12.97 -3.09 -8.78
CA SER A 216 12.26 -1.90 -8.27
C SER A 216 11.44 -2.25 -7.04
N LEU A 217 11.44 -1.33 -6.07
CA LEU A 217 10.61 -1.41 -4.88
C LEU A 217 10.15 -0.01 -4.51
N VAL A 218 8.84 0.16 -4.44
CA VAL A 218 8.19 1.36 -3.92
C VAL A 218 7.39 0.97 -2.68
N MET A 219 7.60 1.68 -1.57
CA MET A 219 6.85 1.48 -0.33
C MET A 219 5.84 2.61 -0.14
N PHE A 220 4.60 2.22 0.16
CA PHE A 220 3.53 3.14 0.49
C PHE A 220 3.12 2.99 1.95
N GLY A 221 3.32 4.05 2.74
CA GLY A 221 2.77 4.22 4.07
C GLY A 221 1.41 4.90 3.99
N GLN A 222 0.36 4.12 3.74
CA GLN A 222 -1.01 4.63 3.63
C GLN A 222 -1.60 4.92 5.02
N TYR A 223 -2.27 6.06 5.16
CA TYR A 223 -2.95 6.46 6.39
C TYR A 223 -4.39 6.87 6.11
N TYR A 224 -5.31 6.20 6.80
CA TYR A 224 -6.75 6.40 6.69
C TYR A 224 -7.27 6.96 8.01
N PRO A 225 -7.27 8.29 8.21
CA PRO A 225 -7.73 8.88 9.46
C PRO A 225 -9.25 8.71 9.60
N SER A 226 -9.76 8.77 10.83
CA SER A 226 -11.20 8.65 11.11
C SER A 226 -12.02 9.63 10.26
N CYS A 227 -13.10 9.14 9.67
CA CYS A 227 -13.98 9.94 8.82
C CYS A 227 -15.29 10.26 9.56
N PRO A 228 -15.73 11.53 9.63
CA PRO A 228 -16.98 11.89 10.29
C PRO A 228 -18.23 11.46 9.50
N GLN A 229 -18.10 11.23 8.20
CA GLN A 229 -19.19 10.79 7.31
C GLN A 229 -18.69 9.68 6.37
N PRO A 230 -18.38 8.48 6.89
CA PRO A 230 -17.71 7.42 6.13
C PRO A 230 -18.53 6.94 4.92
N ASP A 231 -19.85 7.04 4.97
CA ASP A 231 -20.75 6.65 3.86
C ASP A 231 -20.69 7.60 2.67
N LEU A 232 -20.00 8.75 2.77
CA LEU A 232 -19.89 9.74 1.69
C LEU A 232 -18.56 9.70 0.93
N THR A 233 -17.57 8.94 1.39
CA THR A 233 -16.21 8.95 0.83
C THR A 233 -15.60 7.55 0.79
N LEU A 234 -14.37 7.44 0.30
CA LEU A 234 -13.61 6.20 0.21
C LEU A 234 -12.18 6.41 0.67
N GLY A 235 -11.62 5.44 1.39
CA GLY A 235 -10.20 5.44 1.68
C GLY A 235 -9.35 5.34 0.40
N LEU A 236 -9.80 4.53 -0.57
CA LEU A 236 -9.16 4.37 -1.87
C LEU A 236 -10.21 4.02 -2.94
N SER A 237 -10.07 4.62 -4.12
CA SER A 237 -10.91 4.34 -5.28
C SER A 237 -10.63 2.94 -5.87
N LYS A 238 -11.62 2.39 -6.60
CA LYS A 238 -11.47 1.13 -7.33
C LYS A 238 -10.35 1.27 -8.37
N HIS A 239 -9.38 0.36 -8.35
CA HIS A 239 -8.25 0.34 -9.26
C HIS A 239 -7.68 -1.08 -9.38
N THR A 240 -6.77 -1.25 -10.33
CA THR A 240 -5.83 -2.38 -10.39
C THR A 240 -4.43 -1.83 -10.13
N ASP A 241 -3.61 -2.58 -9.42
CA ASP A 241 -2.23 -2.19 -9.19
C ASP A 241 -1.46 -2.14 -10.52
N PHE A 242 -0.53 -1.19 -10.62
CA PHE A 242 0.36 -1.05 -11.77
C PHE A 242 1.65 -1.86 -11.62
N SER A 243 1.92 -2.36 -10.42
CA SER A 243 3.06 -3.21 -10.09
C SER A 243 2.84 -4.64 -10.55
N PHE A 244 3.94 -5.39 -10.72
CA PHE A 244 3.85 -6.83 -10.96
C PHE A 244 3.26 -7.58 -9.77
N LEU A 245 3.73 -7.25 -8.56
CA LEU A 245 3.29 -7.85 -7.30
C LEU A 245 3.25 -6.78 -6.21
N THR A 246 2.18 -6.80 -5.41
CA THR A 246 2.00 -5.92 -4.25
C THR A 246 1.95 -6.77 -2.99
N ILE A 247 2.78 -6.43 -1.99
CA ILE A 247 2.75 -7.06 -0.67
C ILE A 247 2.17 -6.06 0.32
N VAL A 248 1.01 -6.39 0.90
CA VAL A 248 0.28 -5.49 1.80
C VAL A 248 0.42 -5.95 3.25
N LEU A 249 0.91 -5.05 4.11
CA LEU A 249 0.85 -5.19 5.57
C LEU A 249 -0.30 -4.32 6.10
N GLN A 250 -1.36 -4.95 6.63
CA GLN A 250 -2.53 -4.23 7.12
C GLN A 250 -2.41 -3.79 8.59
N GLY A 251 -3.20 -2.76 8.91
CA GLY A 251 -3.51 -2.34 10.28
C GLY A 251 -4.28 -3.41 11.06
N ASN A 252 -4.58 -3.14 12.34
CA ASN A 252 -5.49 -3.99 13.13
C ASN A 252 -6.95 -3.85 12.68
N ILE A 253 -7.23 -2.80 11.92
CA ILE A 253 -8.52 -2.52 11.32
C ILE A 253 -8.36 -2.78 9.83
N GLY A 254 -9.25 -3.62 9.29
CA GLY A 254 -9.32 -3.93 7.86
C GLY A 254 -9.97 -2.79 7.05
N GLY A 255 -10.39 -3.11 5.83
CA GLY A 255 -10.98 -2.14 4.90
C GLY A 255 -10.59 -2.39 3.44
N LEU A 256 -9.75 -3.41 3.21
CA LEU A 256 -9.56 -4.02 1.90
C LEU A 256 -10.69 -5.02 1.62
#